data_AF-A0A1Z5IZU6-F1
#
_entry.id   AF-A0A1Z5IZU6-F1
#
_cell.length_a   1.000
_cell.length_b   1.000
_cell.length_c   1.000
_cell.angle_alpha   90.00
_cell.angle_beta   90.00
_cell.angle_gamma   90.00
#
_symmetry.space_group_name_H-M   'P 1'
#
loop_
_entity.id
_entity.type
_entity.pdbx_description
1 polymer ?
#
loop_
_entity_poly.entity_id
_entity_poly.type
_entity_poly.pdbx_seq_one_letter_code
_entity_poly.pdbx_strand_id
1 'polypeptide(L)'
;MRKISLILSAALLSLTLAACGKPSLSVDHKSYAPSGMTAVIKGNSNQKTVKYRINNGSTKNQSVLNGSYAITLPAKPYQQTVKLTAGGRNASTVVKKSPAIMSYSKFKTAYNQALMATALSKKDQATAMQLQKQGAQLQQQSAKLQAESKTAQAKLKSGDTSAQATLASLAKQGQQLQAQGAKLKQTQASLAPALAKAKKQVADDTITAKARTGVYNLKKTDNATVRGNVDNGQLIGATLMVPTSSLKSKAAAKTFMTELAVLTGSTGANTQKVLKGFENKANKKNSSQTTTSTIHSKGIDFDLGYSKSTLYIYVTHH
;
A
#
# COMPACT_ATOMS: atom_id res chain seq x y z
N MET A 1 32.00 91.16 -18.66
CA MET A 1 31.61 90.42 -17.43
C MET A 1 30.54 89.41 -17.78
N ARG A 2 30.73 88.11 -17.46
CA ARG A 2 29.69 87.08 -17.19
C ARG A 2 28.77 86.72 -18.40
N LYS A 3 28.39 85.48 -18.74
CA LYS A 3 28.35 84.15 -18.11
C LYS A 3 28.03 83.12 -19.23
N ILE A 4 28.75 82.00 -19.31
CA ILE A 4 28.35 80.64 -18.91
C ILE A 4 27.36 79.94 -19.85
N SER A 5 27.89 78.87 -20.44
CA SER A 5 27.30 77.80 -21.25
C SER A 5 26.04 77.16 -20.66
N LEU A 6 25.12 76.80 -21.54
CA LEU A 6 23.96 75.93 -21.26
C LEU A 6 23.94 74.82 -22.32
N ILE A 7 24.74 73.78 -22.09
CA ILE A 7 24.58 72.46 -22.72
C ILE A 7 23.81 71.63 -21.70
N LEU A 8 22.48 71.51 -21.87
CA LEU A 8 21.63 70.68 -21.04
C LEU A 8 21.43 69.30 -21.71
N SER A 9 22.27 68.36 -21.29
CA SER A 9 21.88 67.01 -20.84
C SER A 9 20.82 66.24 -21.64
N ALA A 10 21.23 65.64 -22.76
CA ALA A 10 20.52 64.51 -23.39
C ALA A 10 21.21 63.17 -23.00
N ALA A 11 21.21 62.83 -21.72
CA ALA A 11 21.74 61.55 -21.25
C ALA A 11 21.13 61.16 -19.90
N LEU A 12 19.89 60.65 -19.88
CA LEU A 12 19.33 59.96 -18.70
C LEU A 12 18.07 59.11 -18.98
N LEU A 13 17.90 58.61 -20.21
CA LEU A 13 16.72 57.81 -20.61
C LEU A 13 17.07 56.38 -21.06
N SER A 14 17.97 55.73 -20.32
CA SER A 14 18.19 54.29 -20.44
C SER A 14 18.31 53.62 -19.07
N LEU A 15 17.35 53.88 -18.17
CA LEU A 15 17.01 52.87 -17.18
C LEU A 15 16.11 51.85 -17.86
N THR A 16 16.76 50.82 -18.42
CA THR A 16 16.12 49.61 -18.91
C THR A 16 15.13 49.11 -17.88
N LEU A 17 13.87 49.01 -18.31
CA LEU A 17 12.73 48.50 -17.57
C LEU A 17 12.90 46.99 -17.32
N ALA A 18 13.83 46.61 -16.44
CA ALA A 18 13.84 45.29 -15.82
C ALA A 18 12.79 45.30 -14.70
N ALA A 19 11.51 45.39 -15.08
CA ALA A 19 10.40 45.06 -14.19
C ALA A 19 10.36 43.54 -13.98
N CYS A 20 11.43 42.98 -13.41
CA CYS A 20 11.38 41.71 -12.73
C CYS A 20 10.50 41.93 -11.50
N GLY A 21 9.20 41.64 -11.63
CA GLY A 21 8.25 41.72 -10.52
C GLY A 21 8.81 41.02 -9.27
N LYS A 22 8.58 41.61 -8.09
CA LYS A 22 9.10 41.11 -6.80
C LYS A 22 8.94 39.58 -6.73
N PRO A 23 9.97 38.82 -6.30
CA PRO A 23 9.86 37.37 -6.22
C PRO A 23 8.60 36.93 -5.50
N SER A 24 7.97 35.85 -5.97
CA SER A 24 6.77 35.26 -5.37
C SER A 24 6.94 33.76 -5.16
N LEU A 25 6.40 33.26 -4.05
CA LEU A 25 6.34 31.84 -3.71
C LEU A 25 5.14 31.62 -2.77
N SER A 26 4.25 30.72 -3.15
CA SER A 26 3.12 30.29 -2.32
C SER A 26 2.90 28.79 -2.44
N VAL A 27 2.27 28.21 -1.41
CA VAL A 27 1.76 26.83 -1.42
C VAL A 27 0.26 26.89 -1.17
N ASP A 28 -0.52 26.10 -1.92
CA ASP A 28 -1.99 26.21 -1.91
C ASP A 28 -2.58 25.81 -0.56
N HIS A 29 -1.97 24.83 0.11
CA HIS A 29 -2.40 24.36 1.43
C HIS A 29 -1.24 24.24 2.43
N LYS A 30 -1.54 24.49 3.71
CA LYS A 30 -0.60 24.31 4.83
C LYS A 30 -0.45 22.85 5.24
N SER A 31 -1.41 22.00 4.90
CA SER A 31 -1.41 20.57 5.18
C SER A 31 -2.03 19.80 4.03
N TYR A 32 -1.39 18.72 3.61
CA TYR A 32 -1.86 17.80 2.57
C TYR A 32 -2.06 16.41 3.18
N ALA A 33 -3.22 15.79 2.92
CA ALA A 33 -3.39 14.36 3.13
C ALA A 33 -2.92 13.62 1.85
N PRO A 34 -2.18 12.51 1.97
CA PRO A 34 -1.94 11.64 0.83
C PRO A 34 -3.26 11.15 0.21
N SER A 35 -3.26 10.99 -1.11
CA SER A 35 -4.33 10.34 -1.86
C SER A 35 -3.73 9.15 -2.60
N GLY A 36 -4.21 7.95 -2.29
CA GLY A 36 -3.55 6.71 -2.67
C GLY A 36 -2.12 6.65 -2.13
N MET A 37 -1.13 6.44 -2.99
CA MET A 37 0.28 6.23 -2.57
C MET A 37 1.11 7.53 -2.43
N THR A 38 0.56 8.70 -2.78
CA THR A 38 1.34 9.94 -2.88
C THR A 38 0.56 11.16 -2.38
N ALA A 39 1.26 12.23 -2.03
CA ALA A 39 0.69 13.56 -1.89
C ALA A 39 1.23 14.48 -2.99
N VAL A 40 0.36 15.30 -3.59
CA VAL A 40 0.75 16.30 -4.60
C VAL A 40 0.64 17.69 -3.97
N ILE A 41 1.79 18.31 -3.71
CA ILE A 41 1.88 19.66 -3.20
C ILE A 41 1.86 20.62 -4.38
N LYS A 42 0.91 21.56 -4.38
CA LYS A 42 0.77 22.56 -5.44
C LYS A 42 1.01 23.97 -4.89
N GLY A 43 1.42 24.86 -5.78
CA GLY A 43 1.69 26.24 -5.45
C GLY A 43 2.11 27.06 -6.67
N ASN A 44 2.41 28.33 -6.42
CA ASN A 44 2.73 29.29 -7.46
C ASN A 44 4.05 30.01 -7.18
N SER A 45 4.77 30.38 -8.24
CA SER A 45 5.98 31.19 -8.17
C SER A 45 6.23 31.88 -9.50
N ASN A 46 6.76 33.12 -9.47
CA ASN A 46 7.25 33.80 -10.66
C ASN A 46 8.72 33.49 -10.98
N GLN A 47 9.34 32.57 -10.24
CA GLN A 47 10.70 32.07 -10.48
C GLN A 47 10.65 30.84 -11.39
N LYS A 48 11.72 30.57 -12.14
CA LYS A 48 11.80 29.38 -13.01
C LYS A 48 11.88 28.05 -12.24
N THR A 49 12.29 28.10 -10.97
CA THR A 49 12.53 26.90 -10.17
C THR A 49 12.21 27.16 -8.70
N VAL A 50 11.55 26.19 -8.07
CA VAL A 50 11.37 26.10 -6.62
C VAL A 50 12.31 25.04 -6.06
N LYS A 51 13.14 25.43 -5.10
CA LYS A 51 13.94 24.48 -4.33
C LYS A 51 13.08 23.96 -3.18
N TYR A 52 13.15 22.68 -2.89
CA TYR A 52 12.44 22.10 -1.75
C TYR A 52 13.30 21.09 -1.00
N ARG A 53 13.03 20.93 0.28
CA ARG A 53 13.62 19.91 1.15
C ARG A 53 12.54 19.27 2.00
N ILE A 54 12.64 17.96 2.17
CA ILE A 54 11.72 17.16 2.96
C ILE A 54 12.41 16.85 4.27
N ASN A 55 11.82 17.26 5.39
CA ASN A 55 12.43 17.22 6.72
C ASN A 55 13.83 17.86 6.66
N ASN A 56 14.85 17.13 7.12
CA ASN A 56 16.25 17.53 7.07
C ASN A 56 17.03 16.85 5.92
N GLY A 57 16.32 16.40 4.88
CA GLY A 57 16.92 15.77 3.72
C GLY A 57 17.59 16.76 2.75
N SER A 58 18.17 16.21 1.68
CA SER A 58 18.81 16.97 0.61
C SER A 58 17.83 17.93 -0.08
N THR A 59 18.34 19.08 -0.52
CA THR A 59 17.58 20.03 -1.34
C THR A 59 17.39 19.46 -2.75
N LYS A 60 16.18 19.59 -3.29
CA LYS A 60 15.77 19.18 -4.63
C LYS A 60 15.19 20.37 -5.39
N ASN A 61 15.18 20.30 -6.72
CA ASN A 61 14.63 21.35 -7.57
C ASN A 61 13.33 20.87 -8.23
N GLN A 62 12.36 21.78 -8.32
CA GLN A 62 11.12 21.60 -9.05
C GLN A 62 10.97 22.74 -10.06
N SER A 63 10.81 22.39 -11.34
CA SER A 63 10.53 23.39 -12.38
C SER A 63 9.16 24.01 -12.18
N VAL A 64 9.08 25.31 -12.48
CA VAL A 64 7.84 26.07 -12.52
C VAL A 64 7.43 26.21 -13.97
N LEU A 65 6.19 25.84 -14.28
CA LEU A 65 5.61 25.91 -15.61
C LEU A 65 4.37 26.81 -15.54
N ASN A 66 4.33 27.84 -16.38
CA ASN A 66 3.22 28.81 -16.43
C ASN A 66 2.87 29.41 -15.06
N GLY A 67 3.89 29.71 -14.24
CA GLY A 67 3.73 30.30 -12.91
C GLY A 67 3.34 29.32 -11.79
N SER A 68 3.13 28.04 -12.10
CA SER A 68 2.73 27.03 -11.12
C SER A 68 3.73 25.87 -11.03
N TYR A 69 3.71 25.17 -9.90
CA TYR A 69 4.50 23.97 -9.68
C TYR A 69 3.69 22.89 -8.98
N ALA A 70 4.10 21.63 -9.16
CA ALA A 70 3.56 20.49 -8.45
C ALA A 70 4.70 19.56 -8.02
N ILE A 71 4.76 19.22 -6.72
CA ILE A 71 5.74 18.31 -6.13
C ILE A 71 5.00 17.06 -5.66
N THR A 72 5.28 15.92 -6.27
CA THR A 72 4.69 14.64 -5.88
C THR A 72 5.62 13.90 -4.92
N LEU A 73 5.13 13.63 -3.71
CA LEU A 73 5.87 12.93 -2.66
C LEU A 73 5.23 11.57 -2.36
N PRO A 74 5.99 10.47 -2.27
CA PRO A 74 5.51 9.22 -1.71
C PRO A 74 5.00 9.44 -0.29
N ALA A 75 3.85 8.87 0.04
CA ALA A 75 3.33 8.86 1.41
C ALA A 75 4.30 8.14 2.35
N LYS A 76 4.35 8.55 3.61
CA LYS A 76 5.22 7.97 4.64
C LYS A 76 4.43 7.64 5.91
N PRO A 77 4.91 6.68 6.73
CA PRO A 77 4.29 6.36 8.02
C PRO A 77 4.52 7.45 9.09
N TYR A 78 5.23 8.51 8.72
CA TYR A 78 5.51 9.68 9.54
C TYR A 78 5.14 10.96 8.78
N GLN A 79 4.92 12.05 9.52
CA GLN A 79 4.65 13.36 8.93
C GLN A 79 5.90 13.88 8.21
N GLN A 80 5.71 14.45 7.02
CA GLN A 80 6.78 15.07 6.25
C GLN A 80 6.61 16.58 6.22
N THR A 81 7.58 17.33 6.73
CA THR A 81 7.62 18.79 6.62
C THR A 81 8.35 19.16 5.33
N VAL A 82 7.71 19.93 4.47
CA VAL A 82 8.28 20.35 3.19
C VAL A 82 8.56 21.84 3.24
N LYS A 83 9.84 22.20 3.22
CA LYS A 83 10.30 23.60 3.17
C LYS A 83 10.67 23.94 1.74
N LEU A 84 10.13 25.04 1.22
CA LEU A 84 10.32 25.50 -0.14
C LEU A 84 11.00 26.86 -0.16
N THR A 85 11.89 27.08 -1.12
CA THR A 85 12.55 28.37 -1.35
C THR A 85 12.62 28.73 -2.83
N ALA A 86 12.39 30.00 -3.15
CA ALA A 86 12.47 30.54 -4.52
C ALA A 86 12.70 32.06 -4.46
N GLY A 87 13.72 32.57 -5.17
CA GLY A 87 14.01 34.00 -5.23
C GLY A 87 14.14 34.69 -3.86
N GLY A 88 14.74 34.02 -2.88
CA GLY A 88 14.89 34.51 -1.50
C GLY A 88 13.65 34.35 -0.60
N ARG A 89 12.51 33.89 -1.14
CA ARG A 89 11.29 33.64 -0.36
C ARG A 89 11.23 32.22 0.17
N ASN A 90 10.52 32.07 1.28
CA ASN A 90 10.32 30.79 1.95
C ASN A 90 8.83 30.47 2.05
N ALA A 91 8.49 29.20 1.88
CA ALA A 91 7.18 28.64 2.19
C ALA A 91 7.35 27.28 2.86
N SER A 92 6.33 26.84 3.60
CA SER A 92 6.33 25.53 4.24
C SER A 92 4.94 24.93 4.25
N THR A 93 4.88 23.61 4.14
CA THR A 93 3.68 22.80 4.28
C THR A 93 4.02 21.46 4.92
N VAL A 94 3.00 20.71 5.33
CA VAL A 94 3.16 19.35 5.84
C VAL A 94 2.37 18.35 5.01
N VAL A 95 2.94 17.16 4.82
CA VAL A 95 2.21 15.98 4.34
C VAL A 95 1.92 15.10 5.55
N LYS A 96 0.64 14.83 5.78
CA LYS A 96 0.19 13.96 6.88
C LYS A 96 0.75 12.56 6.71
N LYS A 97 0.98 11.88 7.84
CA LYS A 97 1.36 10.46 7.83
C LYS A 97 0.25 9.60 7.22
N SER A 98 0.64 8.51 6.58
CA SER A 98 -0.25 7.43 6.13
C SER A 98 0.20 6.13 6.81
N PRO A 99 -0.65 5.50 7.63
CA PRO A 99 -0.27 4.28 8.34
C PRO A 99 0.16 3.18 7.36
N ALA A 100 1.09 2.33 7.80
CA ALA A 100 1.47 1.17 7.03
C ALA A 100 0.33 0.15 6.99
N ILE A 101 0.10 -0.48 5.83
CA ILE A 101 -0.80 -1.62 5.69
C ILE A 101 -0.25 -2.81 6.48
N MET A 102 1.03 -3.14 6.25
CA MET A 102 1.73 -4.26 6.88
C MET A 102 3.22 -4.24 6.50
N SER A 103 4.02 -5.18 7.01
CA SER A 103 5.38 -5.39 6.48
C SER A 103 5.35 -5.88 5.03
N TYR A 104 6.25 -5.37 4.20
CA TYR A 104 6.36 -5.75 2.79
C TYR A 104 6.60 -7.25 2.60
N SER A 105 7.42 -7.86 3.47
CA SER A 105 7.68 -9.31 3.43
C SER A 105 6.40 -10.12 3.66
N LYS A 106 5.57 -9.70 4.64
CA LYS A 106 4.30 -10.37 4.92
C LYS A 106 3.32 -10.18 3.76
N PHE A 107 3.25 -8.97 3.19
CA PHE A 107 2.45 -8.71 1.99
C PHE A 107 2.87 -9.59 0.81
N LYS A 108 4.17 -9.60 0.46
CA LYS A 108 4.72 -10.41 -0.65
C LYS A 108 4.40 -11.89 -0.48
N THR A 109 4.56 -12.40 0.74
CA THR A 109 4.24 -13.80 1.07
C THR A 109 2.75 -14.08 0.89
N ALA A 110 1.88 -13.25 1.48
CA ALA A 110 0.43 -13.41 1.41
C ALA A 110 -0.08 -13.30 -0.04
N TYR A 111 0.43 -12.35 -0.81
CA TYR A 111 0.09 -12.16 -2.21
C TYR A 111 0.49 -13.38 -3.05
N ASN A 112 1.74 -13.84 -2.95
CA ASN A 112 2.21 -14.98 -3.74
C ASN A 112 1.50 -16.29 -3.36
N GLN A 113 1.15 -16.47 -2.08
CA GLN A 113 0.35 -17.60 -1.63
C GLN A 113 -1.09 -17.54 -2.15
N ALA A 114 -1.73 -16.37 -2.08
CA ALA A 114 -3.07 -16.17 -2.60
C ALA A 114 -3.11 -16.39 -4.12
N LEU A 115 -2.11 -15.91 -4.86
CA LEU A 115 -1.95 -16.16 -6.29
C LEU A 115 -1.78 -17.66 -6.58
N MET A 116 -0.93 -18.37 -5.84
CA MET A 116 -0.78 -19.82 -6.01
C MET A 116 -2.10 -20.56 -5.76
N ALA A 117 -2.91 -20.10 -4.79
CA ALA A 117 -4.21 -20.71 -4.51
C ALA A 117 -5.21 -20.55 -5.68
N THR A 118 -5.10 -19.52 -6.51
CA THR A 118 -5.98 -19.35 -7.68
C THR A 118 -5.70 -20.38 -8.78
N ALA A 119 -4.48 -20.94 -8.82
CA ALA A 119 -4.09 -21.98 -9.76
C ALA A 119 -4.43 -23.41 -9.29
N LEU A 120 -4.88 -23.58 -8.04
CA LEU A 120 -5.32 -24.87 -7.51
C LEU A 120 -6.72 -25.24 -8.05
N SER A 121 -7.01 -26.53 -8.13
CA SER A 121 -8.38 -26.99 -8.41
C SER A 121 -9.33 -26.60 -7.27
N LYS A 122 -10.65 -26.50 -7.53
CA LYS A 122 -11.63 -26.21 -6.47
C LYS A 122 -11.56 -27.21 -5.31
N LYS A 123 -11.27 -28.48 -5.63
CA LYS A 123 -11.09 -29.54 -4.63
C LYS A 123 -9.87 -29.26 -3.76
N ASP A 124 -8.73 -28.97 -4.37
CA ASP A 124 -7.48 -28.70 -3.64
C ASP A 124 -7.57 -27.39 -2.83
N GLN A 125 -8.27 -26.37 -3.35
CA GLN A 125 -8.57 -25.15 -2.62
C GLN A 125 -9.38 -25.44 -1.36
N ALA A 126 -10.44 -26.25 -1.46
CA ALA A 126 -11.26 -26.63 -0.31
C ALA A 126 -10.43 -27.43 0.72
N THR A 127 -9.61 -28.37 0.27
CA THR A 127 -8.70 -29.14 1.14
C THR A 127 -7.69 -28.21 1.82
N ALA A 128 -7.08 -27.26 1.10
CA ALA A 128 -6.15 -26.29 1.67
C ALA A 128 -6.81 -25.38 2.72
N MET A 129 -8.02 -24.90 2.46
CA MET A 129 -8.80 -24.11 3.42
C MET A 129 -9.14 -24.91 4.69
N GLN A 130 -9.54 -26.18 4.52
CA GLN A 130 -9.80 -27.07 5.64
C GLN A 130 -8.54 -27.32 6.47
N LEU A 131 -7.41 -27.55 5.80
CA LEU A 131 -6.11 -27.75 6.45
C LEU A 131 -5.69 -26.51 7.25
N GLN A 132 -5.89 -25.30 6.71
CA GLN A 132 -5.61 -24.05 7.41
C GLN A 132 -6.51 -23.89 8.66
N LYS A 133 -7.80 -24.18 8.55
CA LYS A 133 -8.74 -24.10 9.68
C LYS A 133 -8.38 -25.09 10.79
N GLN A 134 -8.11 -26.34 10.42
CA GLN A 134 -7.71 -27.40 11.34
C GLN A 134 -6.35 -27.10 11.99
N GLY A 135 -5.39 -26.57 11.23
CA GLY A 135 -4.09 -26.14 11.76
C GLY A 135 -4.21 -25.00 12.78
N ALA A 136 -5.04 -23.99 12.51
CA ALA A 136 -5.28 -22.89 13.45
C ALA A 136 -5.97 -23.38 14.74
N GLN A 137 -6.96 -24.27 14.61
CA GLN A 137 -7.62 -24.90 15.76
C GLN A 137 -6.63 -25.73 16.59
N LEU A 138 -5.78 -26.53 15.93
CA LEU A 138 -4.75 -27.33 16.58
C LEU A 138 -3.73 -26.46 17.32
N GLN A 139 -3.33 -25.33 16.73
CA GLN A 139 -2.43 -24.38 17.38
C GLN A 139 -3.07 -23.73 18.62
N GLN A 140 -4.35 -23.36 18.56
CA GLN A 140 -5.09 -22.83 19.72
C GLN A 140 -5.24 -23.88 20.83
N GLN A 141 -5.60 -25.12 20.47
CA GLN A 141 -5.72 -26.23 21.44
C GLN A 141 -4.36 -26.58 22.07
N SER A 142 -3.28 -26.57 21.28
CA SER A 142 -1.92 -26.79 21.77
C SER A 142 -1.49 -25.71 22.76
N ALA A 143 -1.74 -24.43 22.46
CA ALA A 143 -1.43 -23.34 23.37
C ALA A 143 -2.23 -23.43 24.67
N LYS A 144 -3.53 -23.78 24.59
CA LYS A 144 -4.38 -23.99 25.76
C LYS A 144 -3.87 -25.13 26.64
N LEU A 145 -3.57 -26.29 26.06
CA LEU A 145 -3.01 -27.42 26.81
C LEU A 145 -1.67 -27.10 27.47
N GLN A 146 -0.79 -26.35 26.79
CA GLN A 146 0.48 -25.94 27.38
C GLN A 146 0.28 -25.03 28.60
N ALA A 147 -0.70 -24.12 28.54
CA ALA A 147 -1.05 -23.27 29.67
C ALA A 147 -1.62 -24.10 30.84
N GLU A 148 -2.60 -24.96 30.57
CA GLU A 148 -3.24 -25.81 31.58
C GLU A 148 -2.26 -26.79 32.23
N SER A 149 -1.34 -27.36 31.43
CA SER A 149 -0.28 -28.24 31.94
C SER A 149 0.69 -27.50 32.85
N LYS A 150 1.04 -26.25 32.56
CA LYS A 150 1.89 -25.43 33.44
C LYS A 150 1.18 -25.14 34.77
N THR A 151 -0.10 -24.79 34.72
CA THR A 151 -0.91 -24.55 35.93
C THR A 151 -1.04 -25.82 36.78
N ALA A 152 -1.34 -26.97 36.18
CA ALA A 152 -1.46 -28.24 36.89
C ALA A 152 -0.11 -28.69 37.50
N GLN A 153 1.01 -28.49 36.81
CA GLN A 153 2.35 -28.74 37.36
C GLN A 153 2.67 -27.82 38.55
N ALA A 154 2.26 -26.56 38.52
CA ALA A 154 2.47 -25.64 39.63
C ALA A 154 1.67 -26.07 40.88
N LYS A 155 0.41 -26.50 40.71
CA LYS A 155 -0.44 -27.03 41.79
C LYS A 155 0.13 -28.32 42.41
N LEU A 156 0.65 -29.21 41.57
CA LEU A 156 1.29 -30.43 42.06
C LEU A 156 2.53 -30.10 42.91
N LYS A 157 3.33 -29.11 42.50
CA LYS A 157 4.50 -28.63 43.27
C LYS A 157 4.11 -27.96 44.59
N SER A 158 2.92 -27.40 44.70
CA SER A 158 2.40 -26.85 45.96
C SER A 158 1.72 -27.90 46.85
N GLY A 159 1.84 -29.19 46.54
CA GLY A 159 1.31 -30.30 47.35
C GLY A 159 -0.14 -30.68 47.05
N ASP A 160 -0.78 -30.08 46.04
CA ASP A 160 -2.14 -30.44 45.64
C ASP A 160 -2.12 -31.70 44.76
N THR A 161 -2.32 -32.85 45.39
CA THR A 161 -2.33 -34.17 44.73
C THR A 161 -3.52 -34.37 43.79
N SER A 162 -4.57 -33.55 43.87
CA SER A 162 -5.69 -33.59 42.92
C SER A 162 -5.29 -33.18 41.49
N ALA A 163 -4.17 -32.46 41.34
CA ALA A 163 -3.62 -32.06 40.05
C ALA A 163 -3.05 -33.24 39.25
N GLN A 164 -2.81 -34.40 39.87
CA GLN A 164 -2.22 -35.58 39.22
C GLN A 164 -3.17 -36.21 38.19
N ALA A 165 -4.46 -36.31 38.51
CA ALA A 165 -5.50 -36.75 37.57
C ALA A 165 -5.67 -35.76 36.40
N THR A 166 -5.52 -34.47 36.67
CA THR A 166 -5.57 -33.41 35.64
C THR A 166 -4.42 -33.56 34.65
N LEU A 167 -3.19 -33.79 35.12
CA LEU A 167 -2.02 -34.02 34.26
C LEU A 167 -2.17 -35.28 33.39
N ALA A 168 -2.71 -36.37 33.93
CA ALA A 168 -2.97 -37.58 33.16
C ALA A 168 -4.01 -37.36 32.04
N SER A 169 -5.06 -36.57 32.32
CA SER A 169 -6.06 -36.18 31.31
C SER A 169 -5.44 -35.29 30.21
N LEU A 170 -4.65 -34.29 30.60
CA LEU A 170 -3.96 -33.40 29.65
C LEU A 170 -2.96 -34.17 28.77
N ALA A 171 -2.27 -35.18 29.31
CA ALA A 171 -1.38 -36.04 28.55
C ALA A 171 -2.13 -36.84 27.46
N LYS A 172 -3.31 -37.40 27.77
CA LYS A 172 -4.18 -38.06 26.77
C LYS A 172 -4.65 -37.10 25.69
N GLN A 173 -5.06 -35.89 26.05
CA GLN A 173 -5.43 -34.85 25.08
C GLN A 173 -4.23 -34.44 24.20
N GLY A 174 -3.03 -34.39 24.77
CA GLY A 174 -1.77 -34.17 24.05
C GLY A 174 -1.50 -35.26 23.01
N GLN A 175 -1.69 -36.54 23.34
CA GLN A 175 -1.54 -37.65 22.39
C GLN A 175 -2.57 -37.57 21.25
N GLN A 176 -3.82 -37.22 21.55
CA GLN A 176 -4.85 -37.02 20.51
C GLN A 176 -4.48 -35.88 19.57
N LEU A 177 -3.96 -34.77 20.09
CA LEU A 177 -3.47 -33.66 19.27
C LEU A 177 -2.28 -34.05 18.39
N GLN A 178 -1.36 -34.90 18.89
CA GLN A 178 -0.27 -35.43 18.07
C GLN A 178 -0.80 -36.27 16.91
N ALA A 179 -1.79 -37.14 17.14
CA ALA A 179 -2.42 -37.92 16.09
C ALA A 179 -3.14 -37.04 15.05
N GLN A 180 -3.86 -36.00 15.49
CA GLN A 180 -4.46 -35.00 14.60
C GLN A 180 -3.38 -34.27 13.77
N GLY A 181 -2.27 -33.90 14.40
CA GLY A 181 -1.12 -33.29 13.74
C GLY A 181 -0.49 -34.20 12.67
N ALA A 182 -0.39 -35.51 12.93
CA ALA A 182 0.09 -36.48 11.95
C ALA A 182 -0.85 -36.58 10.72
N LYS A 183 -2.17 -36.64 10.95
CA LYS A 183 -3.18 -36.65 9.88
C LYS A 183 -3.16 -35.36 9.05
N LEU A 184 -2.93 -34.22 9.69
CA LEU A 184 -2.72 -32.94 9.03
C LEU A 184 -1.49 -32.96 8.13
N LYS A 185 -0.34 -33.47 8.61
CA LYS A 185 0.88 -33.61 7.79
C LYS A 185 0.66 -34.51 6.58
N GLN A 186 -0.06 -35.62 6.74
CA GLN A 186 -0.40 -36.51 5.63
C GLN A 186 -1.28 -35.81 4.58
N THR A 187 -2.28 -35.05 5.04
CA THR A 187 -3.14 -34.25 4.16
C THR A 187 -2.36 -33.13 3.47
N GLN A 188 -1.37 -32.55 4.13
CA GLN A 188 -0.48 -31.58 3.51
C GLN A 188 0.41 -32.22 2.43
N ALA A 189 0.90 -33.43 2.66
CA ALA A 189 1.71 -34.17 1.70
C ALA A 189 0.91 -34.53 0.43
N SER A 190 -0.39 -34.86 0.55
CA SER A 190 -1.23 -35.14 -0.62
C SER A 190 -1.49 -33.90 -1.49
N LEU A 191 -1.41 -32.70 -0.92
CA LEU A 191 -1.50 -31.43 -1.66
C LEU A 191 -0.17 -31.03 -2.33
N ALA A 192 0.96 -31.61 -1.94
CA ALA A 192 2.27 -31.17 -2.41
C ALA A 192 2.43 -31.18 -3.94
N PRO A 193 1.96 -32.20 -4.70
CA PRO A 193 2.03 -32.18 -6.15
C PRO A 193 1.19 -31.05 -6.78
N ALA A 194 -0.02 -30.83 -6.27
CA ALA A 194 -0.91 -29.77 -6.74
C ALA A 194 -0.31 -28.39 -6.46
N LEU A 195 0.28 -28.19 -5.28
CA LEU A 195 0.99 -26.97 -4.91
C LEU A 195 2.23 -26.74 -5.77
N ALA A 196 3.00 -27.78 -6.07
CA ALA A 196 4.16 -27.68 -6.96
C ALA A 196 3.75 -27.29 -8.38
N LYS A 197 2.67 -27.88 -8.92
CA LYS A 197 2.10 -27.51 -10.22
C LYS A 197 1.61 -26.07 -10.23
N ALA A 198 0.83 -25.67 -9.22
CA ALA A 198 0.33 -24.31 -9.08
C ALA A 198 1.48 -23.29 -8.98
N LYS A 199 2.52 -23.59 -8.19
CA LYS A 199 3.71 -22.75 -8.07
C LYS A 199 4.42 -22.54 -9.41
N LYS A 200 4.55 -23.59 -10.24
CA LYS A 200 5.11 -23.48 -11.59
C LYS A 200 4.23 -22.63 -12.49
N GLN A 201 2.90 -22.82 -12.42
CA GLN A 201 1.94 -22.10 -13.26
C GLN A 201 1.93 -20.59 -12.98
N VAL A 202 2.15 -20.17 -11.73
CA VAL A 202 2.08 -18.74 -11.35
C VAL A 202 3.46 -18.09 -11.22
N ALA A 203 4.55 -18.79 -11.56
CA ALA A 203 5.91 -18.33 -11.28
C ALA A 203 6.19 -16.92 -11.82
N ASP A 204 5.79 -16.67 -13.07
CA ASP A 204 5.99 -15.40 -13.77
C ASP A 204 5.06 -14.28 -13.28
N ASP A 205 3.98 -14.66 -12.59
CA ASP A 205 3.00 -13.73 -12.02
C ASP A 205 3.26 -13.40 -10.55
N THR A 206 4.26 -14.02 -9.92
CA THR A 206 4.59 -13.73 -8.52
C THR A 206 5.27 -12.37 -8.35
N ILE A 207 5.09 -11.74 -7.20
CA ILE A 207 5.93 -10.61 -6.80
C ILE A 207 7.32 -11.16 -6.49
N THR A 208 8.30 -10.76 -7.29
CA THR A 208 9.72 -11.09 -7.08
C THR A 208 10.54 -9.89 -6.59
N ALA A 209 10.02 -8.66 -6.78
CA ALA A 209 10.68 -7.42 -6.39
C ALA A 209 11.22 -7.46 -4.95
N LYS A 210 12.40 -6.87 -4.75
CA LYS A 210 13.00 -6.68 -3.43
C LYS A 210 12.49 -5.38 -2.83
N ALA A 211 12.36 -5.36 -1.50
CA ALA A 211 11.97 -4.16 -0.78
C ALA A 211 12.97 -3.03 -1.05
N ARG A 212 12.47 -1.89 -1.51
CA ARG A 212 13.22 -0.63 -1.56
C ARG A 212 12.31 0.52 -1.16
N THR A 213 12.88 1.58 -0.59
CA THR A 213 12.10 2.75 -0.23
C THR A 213 11.62 3.50 -1.47
N GLY A 214 10.33 3.86 -1.51
CA GLY A 214 9.68 4.62 -2.57
C GLY A 214 8.57 3.86 -3.28
N VAL A 215 8.12 4.45 -4.39
CA VAL A 215 7.03 3.91 -5.23
C VAL A 215 7.61 3.17 -6.43
N TYR A 216 7.22 1.92 -6.64
CA TYR A 216 7.69 1.09 -7.76
C TYR A 216 6.74 -0.06 -8.08
N ASN A 217 6.84 -0.60 -9.29
CA ASN A 217 6.09 -1.79 -9.66
C ASN A 217 6.64 -3.01 -8.90
N LEU A 218 5.75 -3.70 -8.18
CA LEU A 218 6.04 -4.95 -7.48
C LEU A 218 5.93 -6.14 -8.43
N LYS A 219 4.99 -6.05 -9.37
CA LYS A 219 4.68 -6.99 -10.45
C LYS A 219 4.14 -6.20 -11.64
N LYS A 220 4.47 -6.62 -12.85
CA LYS A 220 3.89 -6.11 -14.09
C LYS A 220 3.64 -7.27 -15.05
N THR A 221 2.42 -7.32 -15.59
CA THR A 221 2.00 -8.22 -16.67
C THR A 221 1.27 -7.38 -17.72
N ASP A 222 0.88 -8.01 -18.83
CA ASP A 222 0.13 -7.32 -19.90
C ASP A 222 -1.27 -6.89 -19.45
N ASN A 223 -1.84 -7.56 -18.45
CA ASN A 223 -3.22 -7.36 -17.99
C ASN A 223 -3.32 -6.52 -16.72
N ALA A 224 -2.24 -6.44 -15.93
CA ALA A 224 -2.25 -5.72 -14.66
C ALA A 224 -0.84 -5.32 -14.22
N THR A 225 -0.75 -4.21 -13.49
CA THR A 225 0.44 -3.85 -12.73
C THR A 225 0.07 -3.68 -11.27
N VAL A 226 0.80 -4.35 -10.38
CA VAL A 226 0.74 -4.08 -8.94
C VAL A 226 1.89 -3.15 -8.61
N ARG A 227 1.57 -1.92 -8.21
CA ARG A 227 2.53 -0.92 -7.75
C ARG A 227 2.45 -0.78 -6.24
N GLY A 228 3.58 -0.59 -5.58
CA GLY A 228 3.65 -0.41 -4.13
C GLY A 228 4.43 0.83 -3.75
N ASN A 229 4.05 1.44 -2.65
CA ASN A 229 4.86 2.39 -1.91
C ASN A 229 5.40 1.68 -0.66
N VAL A 230 6.72 1.47 -0.61
CA VAL A 230 7.38 0.82 0.51
C VAL A 230 8.28 1.82 1.21
N ASP A 231 8.33 1.78 2.53
CA ASP A 231 9.24 2.59 3.35
C ASP A 231 9.75 1.76 4.51
N ASN A 232 11.08 1.65 4.66
CA ASN A 232 11.72 0.88 5.73
C ASN A 232 11.14 -0.53 5.92
N GLY A 233 10.89 -1.23 4.80
CA GLY A 233 10.32 -2.58 4.79
C GLY A 233 8.83 -2.65 5.12
N GLN A 234 8.14 -1.53 5.28
CA GLN A 234 6.69 -1.44 5.45
C GLN A 234 6.02 -1.07 4.14
N LEU A 235 4.92 -1.75 3.80
CA LEU A 235 4.06 -1.37 2.70
C LEU A 235 3.11 -0.26 3.19
N ILE A 236 3.28 0.94 2.66
CA ILE A 236 2.47 2.12 3.01
C ILE A 236 1.18 2.13 2.18
N GLY A 237 1.28 1.74 0.91
CA GLY A 237 0.13 1.64 0.01
C GLY A 237 0.44 0.74 -1.17
N ALA A 238 -0.62 0.23 -1.80
CA ALA A 238 -0.53 -0.50 -3.05
C ALA A 238 -1.51 0.07 -4.07
N THR A 239 -1.29 -0.21 -5.35
CA THR A 239 -2.22 0.12 -6.41
C THR A 239 -2.26 -0.98 -7.44
N LEU A 240 -3.46 -1.46 -7.75
CA LEU A 240 -3.71 -2.29 -8.91
C LEU A 240 -4.06 -1.38 -10.09
N MET A 241 -3.25 -1.46 -11.15
CA MET A 241 -3.43 -0.72 -12.38
C MET A 241 -3.85 -1.69 -13.49
N VAL A 242 -4.98 -1.42 -14.14
CA VAL A 242 -5.57 -2.32 -15.15
C VAL A 242 -5.88 -1.51 -16.41
N PRO A 243 -5.43 -1.93 -17.60
CA PRO A 243 -5.82 -1.28 -18.84
C PRO A 243 -7.35 -1.32 -19.02
N THR A 244 -7.97 -0.22 -19.42
CA THR A 244 -9.43 -0.17 -19.66
C THR A 244 -9.85 -1.06 -20.83
N SER A 245 -8.94 -1.36 -21.76
CA SER A 245 -9.13 -2.37 -22.80
C SER A 245 -9.34 -3.78 -22.24
N SER A 246 -8.63 -4.12 -21.15
CA SER A 246 -8.76 -5.41 -20.45
C SER A 246 -10.08 -5.56 -19.70
N LEU A 247 -10.90 -4.52 -19.58
CA LEU A 247 -12.23 -4.61 -18.95
C LEU A 247 -13.33 -4.94 -19.97
N LYS A 248 -13.04 -4.89 -21.27
CA LYS A 248 -14.05 -5.07 -22.33
C LYS A 248 -14.41 -6.53 -22.61
N SER A 249 -13.54 -7.48 -22.24
CA SER A 249 -13.79 -8.92 -22.48
C SER A 249 -14.09 -9.66 -21.18
N LYS A 250 -14.98 -10.67 -21.24
CA LYS A 250 -15.33 -11.50 -20.07
C LYS A 250 -14.11 -12.19 -19.45
N ALA A 251 -13.18 -12.66 -20.30
CA ALA A 251 -11.97 -13.33 -19.85
C ALA A 251 -11.05 -12.38 -19.06
N ALA A 252 -10.80 -11.18 -19.60
CA ALA A 252 -9.92 -10.22 -18.95
C ALA A 252 -10.58 -9.58 -17.71
N ALA A 253 -11.91 -9.42 -17.70
CA ALA A 253 -12.65 -9.05 -16.49
C ALA A 253 -12.53 -10.11 -15.37
N LYS A 254 -12.55 -11.41 -15.73
CA LYS A 254 -12.30 -12.50 -14.77
C LYS A 254 -10.88 -12.46 -14.22
N THR A 255 -9.88 -12.25 -15.08
CA THR A 255 -8.47 -12.07 -14.66
C THR A 255 -8.34 -10.88 -13.71
N PHE A 256 -8.97 -9.75 -14.03
CA PHE A 256 -9.03 -8.59 -13.15
C PHE A 256 -9.63 -8.92 -11.77
N MET A 257 -10.81 -9.55 -11.73
CA MET A 257 -11.45 -9.91 -10.46
C MET A 257 -10.60 -10.88 -9.63
N THR A 258 -9.88 -11.79 -10.29
CA THR A 258 -8.93 -12.70 -9.65
C THR A 258 -7.76 -11.93 -9.04
N GLU A 259 -7.15 -11.04 -9.80
CA GLU A 259 -6.03 -10.20 -9.36
C GLU A 259 -6.44 -9.27 -8.20
N LEU A 260 -7.63 -8.68 -8.29
CA LEU A 260 -8.20 -7.87 -7.23
C LEU A 260 -8.45 -8.71 -5.96
N ALA A 261 -9.00 -9.91 -6.09
CA ALA A 261 -9.22 -10.81 -4.96
C ALA A 261 -7.92 -11.23 -4.27
N VAL A 262 -6.85 -11.48 -5.04
CA VAL A 262 -5.50 -11.75 -4.54
C VAL A 262 -4.97 -10.54 -3.78
N LEU A 263 -5.05 -9.33 -4.36
CA LEU A 263 -4.58 -8.12 -3.71
C LEU A 263 -5.35 -7.83 -2.42
N THR A 264 -6.68 -7.88 -2.43
CA THR A 264 -7.51 -7.59 -1.25
C THR A 264 -7.29 -8.62 -0.14
N GLY A 265 -7.16 -9.90 -0.48
CA GLY A 265 -6.89 -10.95 0.49
C GLY A 265 -5.51 -10.79 1.12
N SER A 266 -4.52 -10.40 0.32
CA SER A 266 -3.13 -10.22 0.77
C SER A 266 -2.92 -9.05 1.73
N THR A 267 -3.80 -8.05 1.72
CA THR A 267 -3.75 -6.91 2.65
C THR A 267 -4.47 -7.17 3.97
N GLY A 268 -5.12 -8.32 4.12
CA GLY A 268 -5.91 -8.68 5.31
C GLY A 268 -7.35 -8.18 5.29
N ALA A 269 -7.78 -7.50 4.22
CA ALA A 269 -9.16 -7.05 4.03
C ALA A 269 -10.13 -8.23 3.80
N ASN A 270 -11.42 -7.99 3.99
CA ASN A 270 -12.46 -8.93 3.56
C ASN A 270 -12.69 -8.79 2.05
N THR A 271 -12.14 -9.73 1.26
CA THR A 271 -12.27 -9.76 -0.20
C THR A 271 -13.71 -9.71 -0.68
N GLN A 272 -14.62 -10.51 -0.12
CA GLN A 272 -16.03 -10.53 -0.57
C GLN A 272 -16.71 -9.18 -0.35
N LYS A 273 -16.46 -8.53 0.79
CA LYS A 273 -16.98 -7.18 1.07
C LYS A 273 -16.48 -6.18 0.03
N VAL A 274 -15.19 -6.25 -0.31
CA VAL A 274 -14.56 -5.34 -1.28
C VAL A 274 -15.10 -5.56 -2.69
N LEU A 275 -15.16 -6.81 -3.16
CA LEU A 275 -15.69 -7.16 -4.49
C LEU A 275 -17.16 -6.73 -4.65
N LYS A 276 -18.02 -7.03 -3.66
CA LYS A 276 -19.42 -6.54 -3.64
C LYS A 276 -19.49 -5.01 -3.65
N GLY A 277 -18.58 -4.36 -2.93
CA GLY A 277 -18.44 -2.91 -2.92
C GLY A 277 -18.15 -2.33 -4.30
N PHE A 278 -17.29 -2.99 -5.08
CA PHE A 278 -17.00 -2.60 -6.47
C PHE A 278 -18.16 -2.88 -7.42
N GLU A 279 -18.77 -4.07 -7.36
CA GLU A 279 -19.95 -4.42 -8.16
C GLU A 279 -21.07 -3.40 -7.98
N ASN A 280 -21.41 -3.07 -6.73
CA ASN A 280 -22.45 -2.10 -6.40
C ASN A 280 -22.14 -0.69 -6.93
N LYS A 281 -20.87 -0.32 -7.07
CA LYS A 281 -20.46 1.00 -7.57
C LYS A 281 -20.36 1.04 -9.08
N ALA A 282 -19.93 -0.03 -9.72
CA ALA A 282 -19.94 -0.16 -11.18
C ALA A 282 -21.37 -0.10 -11.75
N ASN A 283 -22.35 -0.65 -11.03
CA ASN A 283 -23.76 -0.65 -11.44
C ASN A 283 -24.47 0.70 -11.22
N LYS A 284 -23.89 1.62 -10.45
CA LYS A 284 -24.43 2.97 -10.25
C LYS A 284 -23.80 3.89 -11.31
N LYS A 285 -24.45 3.99 -12.48
CA LYS A 285 -24.11 4.93 -13.57
C LYS A 285 -24.04 6.36 -13.03
N ASN A 286 -22.85 6.89 -12.79
CA ASN A 286 -22.60 8.33 -12.76
C ASN A 286 -21.31 8.62 -13.53
N SER A 287 -21.49 9.01 -14.79
CA SER A 287 -20.49 9.11 -15.86
C SER A 287 -19.56 10.33 -15.76
N SER A 288 -19.42 10.97 -14.61
CA SER A 288 -18.62 12.20 -14.47
C SER A 288 -17.73 12.29 -13.22
N GLN A 289 -17.82 11.36 -12.26
CA GLN A 289 -16.96 11.38 -11.07
C GLN A 289 -15.71 10.52 -11.27
N THR A 290 -14.54 11.17 -11.18
CA THR A 290 -13.21 10.53 -11.31
C THR A 290 -12.78 9.75 -10.07
N THR A 291 -13.55 9.84 -8.98
CA THR A 291 -13.32 9.16 -7.70
C THR A 291 -14.64 8.62 -7.15
N THR A 292 -14.81 7.30 -7.12
CA THR A 292 -15.94 6.70 -6.39
C THR A 292 -15.70 6.79 -4.90
N SER A 293 -16.76 6.76 -4.08
CA SER A 293 -16.63 6.65 -2.63
C SER A 293 -15.66 5.52 -2.22
N THR A 294 -14.99 5.68 -1.09
CA THR A 294 -14.06 4.67 -0.56
C THR A 294 -14.80 3.40 -0.15
N ILE A 295 -14.18 2.23 -0.33
CA ILE A 295 -14.66 0.97 0.24
C ILE A 295 -13.78 0.63 1.45
N HIS A 296 -14.38 0.53 2.63
CA HIS A 296 -13.65 0.27 3.88
C HIS A 296 -13.73 -1.21 4.31
N SER A 297 -12.60 -1.81 4.66
CA SER A 297 -12.54 -3.21 5.10
C SER A 297 -11.35 -3.45 6.03
N LYS A 298 -11.63 -3.71 7.33
CA LYS A 298 -10.62 -4.05 8.35
C LYS A 298 -9.43 -3.06 8.42
N GLY A 299 -9.73 -1.75 8.45
CA GLY A 299 -8.69 -0.71 8.49
C GLY A 299 -8.06 -0.36 7.13
N ILE A 300 -8.46 -1.08 6.06
CA ILE A 300 -7.96 -0.85 4.70
C ILE A 300 -9.03 -0.18 3.84
N ASP A 301 -8.59 0.83 3.11
CA ASP A 301 -9.36 1.64 2.18
C ASP A 301 -9.04 1.26 0.75
N PHE A 302 -10.10 1.22 -0.06
CA PHE A 302 -10.03 0.96 -1.49
C PHE A 302 -10.71 2.09 -2.25
N ASP A 303 -9.93 2.87 -2.98
CA ASP A 303 -10.40 3.98 -3.80
C ASP A 303 -10.22 3.69 -5.29
N LEU A 304 -11.18 4.12 -6.10
CA LEU A 304 -11.06 4.05 -7.56
C LEU A 304 -10.55 5.37 -8.13
N GLY A 305 -9.60 5.25 -9.04
CA GLY A 305 -9.25 6.31 -9.98
C GLY A 305 -9.42 5.83 -11.41
N TYR A 306 -9.93 6.69 -12.28
CA TYR A 306 -10.06 6.40 -13.71
C TYR A 306 -9.22 7.37 -14.53
N SER A 307 -8.57 6.84 -15.57
CA SER A 307 -8.00 7.60 -16.67
C SER A 307 -8.55 7.07 -17.99
N LYS A 308 -8.20 7.70 -19.11
CA LYS A 308 -8.64 7.23 -20.44
C LYS A 308 -8.23 5.78 -20.74
N SER A 309 -7.04 5.35 -20.27
CA SER A 309 -6.45 4.05 -20.61
C SER A 309 -6.32 3.09 -19.43
N THR A 310 -6.43 3.57 -18.19
CA THR A 310 -6.11 2.77 -17.00
C THR A 310 -7.13 3.01 -15.88
N LEU A 311 -7.64 1.92 -15.32
CA LEU A 311 -8.32 1.87 -14.02
C LEU A 311 -7.28 1.67 -12.92
N TYR A 312 -7.40 2.48 -11.86
CA TYR A 312 -6.57 2.42 -10.67
C TYR A 312 -7.42 2.03 -9.47
N ILE A 313 -6.94 1.06 -8.70
CA ILE A 313 -7.49 0.72 -7.40
C ILE A 313 -6.40 1.00 -6.38
N TYR A 314 -6.55 2.09 -5.65
CA TYR A 314 -5.64 2.46 -4.58
C TYR A 314 -6.01 1.69 -3.32
N VAL A 315 -5.02 1.13 -2.65
CA VAL A 315 -5.15 0.39 -1.40
C VAL A 315 -4.28 1.07 -0.36
N THR A 316 -4.91 1.61 0.68
CA THR A 316 -4.26 2.36 1.75
C THR A 316 -4.82 1.98 3.11
N HIS A 317 -4.10 2.32 4.18
CA HIS A 317 -4.61 2.20 5.54
C HIS A 317 -5.18 3.55 5.99
N HIS A 318 -6.34 3.56 6.66
CA HIS A 318 -6.90 4.77 7.29
C HIS A 318 -6.54 4.90 8.77
#